data_AF-A0A8J2HLK5-F1
#
_entry.id   AF-A0A8J2HLK5-F1
#
_cell.length_a   1.000
_cell.length_b   1.000
_cell.length_c   1.000
_cell.angle_alpha   90.00
_cell.angle_beta   90.00
_cell.angle_gamma   90.00
#
_symmetry.space_group_name_H-M   'P 1'
#
loop_
_entity.id
_entity.type
_entity.pdbx_description
1 polymer ?
#
loop_
_entity_poly.entity_id
_entity_poly.type
_entity_poly.pdbx_seq_one_letter_code
_entity_poly.pdbx_strand_id
1 'polypeptide(L)'
;MILQGKVEMEMILVPIAEAEDKPVGKGWDSPDPLPPPDRPDTSFSWFRNPWKAFYFVVCRYYKWKMICCCSTFLFILLFCCALYAFPGYLVKRILGA
;
A
#
# COMPACT_ATOMS: atom_id res chain seq x y z
N MET A 1 -21.49 11.60 -62.27
CA MET A 1 -20.95 12.29 -61.08
C MET A 1 -19.60 11.67 -60.77
N ILE A 2 -18.52 12.43 -60.85
CA ILE A 2 -17.17 11.96 -60.56
C ILE A 2 -16.95 12.18 -59.06
N LEU A 3 -16.95 11.12 -58.27
CA LEU A 3 -16.51 11.17 -56.87
C LEU A 3 -14.98 11.09 -56.89
N GLN A 4 -14.34 12.24 -57.03
CA GLN A 4 -12.89 12.35 -56.87
C GLN A 4 -12.59 12.25 -55.38
N GLY A 5 -11.98 11.13 -54.97
CA GLY A 5 -11.68 10.85 -53.57
C GLY A 5 -10.77 11.92 -52.98
N LYS A 6 -11.21 12.59 -51.91
CA LYS A 6 -10.35 13.42 -51.07
C LYS A 6 -9.54 12.51 -50.16
N VAL A 7 -8.24 12.45 -50.38
CA VAL A 7 -7.29 11.82 -49.46
C VAL A 7 -6.59 12.93 -48.70
N GLU A 8 -6.79 12.96 -47.38
CA GLU A 8 -6.01 13.82 -46.50
C GLU A 8 -4.76 13.03 -46.10
N MET A 9 -3.59 13.58 -46.38
CA MET A 9 -2.30 12.94 -46.12
C MET A 9 -1.47 13.87 -45.24
N GLU A 10 -0.97 13.34 -44.13
CA GLU A 10 0.05 14.00 -43.31
C GLU A 10 1.41 13.39 -43.66
N MET A 11 2.36 14.24 -44.08
CA MET A 11 3.73 13.82 -44.42
C MET A 11 4.67 14.27 -43.31
N ILE A 12 5.42 13.33 -42.74
CA ILE A 12 6.43 13.59 -41.71
C ILE A 12 7.80 13.49 -42.40
N LEU A 13 8.55 14.60 -42.41
CA LEU A 13 9.91 14.65 -42.96
C LEU A 13 10.90 14.18 -41.89
N VAL A 14 11.59 13.07 -42.17
CA VAL A 14 12.56 12.44 -41.25
C VAL A 14 13.98 12.61 -41.83
N PRO A 15 15.01 12.93 -41.02
CA PRO A 15 16.39 13.03 -41.48
C PRO A 15 16.94 11.66 -41.94
N ILE A 16 17.91 11.68 -42.86
CA ILE A 16 18.46 10.48 -43.53
C ILE A 16 18.94 9.42 -42.52
N ALA A 17 19.56 9.85 -41.42
CA ALA A 17 20.07 8.95 -40.39
C ALA A 17 18.97 8.13 -39.69
N GLU A 18 17.77 8.68 -39.52
CA GLU A 18 16.64 8.00 -38.87
C GLU A 18 15.80 7.20 -39.88
N ALA A 19 15.86 7.57 -41.16
CA ALA A 19 15.23 6.84 -42.26
C ALA A 19 15.92 5.50 -42.58
N GLU A 20 17.24 5.39 -42.36
CA GLU A 20 17.97 4.12 -42.49
C GLU A 20 17.63 3.14 -41.35
N ASP A 21 17.46 3.66 -40.13
CA ASP A 21 17.11 2.87 -38.94
C ASP A 21 15.65 2.35 -38.98
N LYS A 22 14.71 3.15 -39.53
CA LYS A 22 13.28 2.80 -39.63
C LYS A 22 12.78 2.89 -41.09
N PRO A 23 13.10 1.91 -41.94
CA PRO A 23 12.73 1.96 -43.35
C PRO A 23 11.23 1.77 -43.56
N VAL A 24 10.57 2.79 -44.11
CA VAL A 24 9.15 2.72 -44.48
C VAL A 24 8.89 1.66 -45.56
N GLY A 25 7.77 0.95 -45.48
CA GLY A 25 7.35 -0.04 -46.49
C GLY A 25 7.92 -1.45 -46.31
N LYS A 26 8.63 -1.75 -45.22
CA LYS A 26 9.16 -3.09 -44.90
C LYS A 26 8.19 -3.98 -44.11
N GLY A 27 6.97 -3.53 -43.87
CA GLY A 27 5.98 -4.22 -43.04
C GLY A 27 5.64 -3.40 -41.80
N TRP A 28 4.85 -3.98 -40.91
CA TRP A 28 4.48 -3.33 -39.65
C TRP A 28 5.53 -3.66 -38.59
N ASP A 29 6.38 -2.69 -38.27
CA ASP A 29 7.26 -2.80 -37.11
C ASP A 29 6.44 -2.71 -35.83
N SER A 30 6.92 -3.37 -34.77
CA SER A 30 6.27 -3.25 -33.46
C SER A 30 6.29 -1.78 -33.03
N PRO A 31 5.18 -1.26 -32.47
CA PRO A 31 5.16 0.11 -31.98
C PRO A 31 6.29 0.30 -30.96
N ASP A 32 6.98 1.44 -31.03
CA ASP A 32 8.05 1.75 -30.10
C ASP A 32 7.53 1.59 -28.65
N PRO A 33 8.28 0.91 -27.77
CA PRO A 33 7.84 0.67 -26.41
C PRO A 33 7.60 2.01 -25.73
N LEU A 34 6.35 2.25 -25.32
CA LEU A 34 5.98 3.41 -24.51
C LEU A 34 6.85 3.46 -23.26
N PRO A 35 7.24 4.68 -22.81
CA PRO A 35 7.94 4.82 -21.54
C PRO A 35 7.12 4.18 -20.43
N PRO A 36 7.76 3.43 -19.51
CA PRO A 36 7.04 2.77 -18.43
C PRO A 36 6.28 3.82 -17.62
N PRO A 37 5.00 3.58 -17.29
CA PRO A 37 4.24 4.51 -16.46
C PRO A 37 4.86 4.59 -15.06
N ASP A 38 4.93 5.80 -14.49
CA ASP A 38 5.27 6.02 -13.09
C ASP A 38 4.18 5.41 -12.19
N ARG A 39 4.31 4.12 -11.88
CA ARG A 39 3.39 3.41 -11.00
C ARG A 39 3.79 3.67 -9.54
N PRO A 40 2.91 4.24 -8.71
CA PRO A 40 3.18 4.36 -7.29
C PRO A 40 3.27 2.96 -6.65
N ASP A 41 4.30 2.74 -5.83
CA ASP A 41 4.58 1.49 -5.10
C ASP A 41 3.44 1.00 -4.19
N THR A 42 2.40 1.82 -4.02
CA THR A 42 1.28 1.58 -3.12
C THR A 42 0.21 0.67 -3.72
N SER A 43 0.16 0.48 -5.04
CA SER A 43 -1.00 -0.15 -5.70
C SER A 43 -1.11 -1.68 -5.51
N PHE A 44 0.01 -2.38 -5.21
CA PHE A 44 0.01 -3.85 -5.05
C PHE A 44 0.82 -4.38 -3.86
N SER A 45 1.15 -3.51 -2.90
CA SER A 45 2.07 -3.83 -1.79
C SER A 45 1.57 -4.96 -0.86
N TRP A 46 0.26 -5.13 -0.71
CA TRP A 46 -0.29 -6.18 0.16
C TRP A 46 -0.03 -7.61 -0.33
N PHE A 47 -0.10 -7.87 -1.64
CA PHE A 47 0.16 -9.22 -2.16
C PHE A 47 1.67 -9.54 -2.18
N ARG A 48 2.52 -8.55 -2.47
CA ARG A 48 3.98 -8.72 -2.51
C ARG A 48 4.64 -8.71 -1.12
N ASN A 49 4.06 -8.01 -0.17
CA ASN A 49 4.63 -7.82 1.16
C ASN A 49 3.52 -7.78 2.23
N PRO A 50 3.03 -8.97 2.65
CA PRO A 50 1.91 -9.07 3.58
C PRO A 50 2.21 -8.40 4.93
N TRP A 51 3.49 -8.37 5.35
CA TRP A 51 3.89 -7.79 6.63
C TRP A 51 3.76 -6.26 6.65
N LYS A 52 4.19 -5.58 5.58
CA LYS A 52 4.04 -4.12 5.48
C LYS A 52 2.57 -3.72 5.37
N ALA A 53 1.77 -4.46 4.62
CA ALA A 53 0.34 -4.18 4.51
C ALA A 53 -0.40 -4.44 5.81
N PHE A 54 -0.09 -5.52 6.53
CA PHE A 54 -0.67 -5.80 7.83
C PHE A 54 -0.35 -4.69 8.83
N TYR A 55 0.92 -4.28 8.94
CA TYR A 55 1.29 -3.15 9.79
C TYR A 55 0.53 -1.88 9.39
N PHE A 56 0.42 -1.56 8.09
CA PHE A 56 -0.27 -0.35 7.64
C PHE A 56 -1.78 -0.35 7.95
N VAL A 57 -2.47 -1.48 7.72
CA VAL A 57 -3.91 -1.63 7.98
C VAL A 57 -4.20 -1.69 9.48
N VAL A 58 -3.46 -2.52 10.22
CA VAL A 58 -3.64 -2.69 11.66
C VAL A 58 -3.24 -1.41 12.40
N CYS A 59 -2.17 -0.73 12.00
CA CYS A 59 -1.82 0.56 12.59
C CYS A 59 -2.78 1.69 12.20
N ARG A 60 -3.66 1.56 11.20
CA ARG A 60 -4.65 2.60 10.92
C ARG A 60 -5.95 2.39 11.69
N TYR A 61 -6.43 1.14 11.79
CA TYR A 61 -7.72 0.84 12.41
C TYR A 61 -7.63 0.37 13.87
N TYR A 62 -6.56 -0.32 14.27
CA TYR A 62 -6.46 -1.00 15.56
C TYR A 62 -5.61 -0.29 16.61
N LYS A 63 -4.99 0.87 16.31
CA LYS A 63 -4.16 1.61 17.28
C LYS A 63 -4.86 1.82 18.62
N TRP A 64 -6.09 2.34 18.59
CA TRP A 64 -6.87 2.59 19.81
C TRP A 64 -7.29 1.30 20.51
N LYS A 65 -7.68 0.26 19.75
CA LYS A 65 -8.03 -1.04 20.33
C LYS A 65 -6.84 -1.72 21.00
N MET A 66 -5.64 -1.63 20.41
CA MET A 66 -4.40 -2.16 20.99
C MET A 66 -4.03 -1.42 22.28
N ILE A 67 -4.13 -0.09 22.29
CA ILE A 67 -3.86 0.72 23.50
C ILE A 67 -4.86 0.38 24.61
N CYS A 68 -6.16 0.31 24.29
CA CYS A 68 -7.18 -0.06 25.27
C CYS A 68 -6.93 -1.47 25.83
N CYS A 69 -6.65 -2.45 24.97
CA CYS A 69 -6.39 -3.83 25.40
C CYS A 69 -5.16 -3.91 26.31
N CYS A 70 -4.06 -3.25 25.94
CA CYS A 70 -2.83 -3.20 26.73
C CYS A 70 -3.06 -2.53 28.09
N SER A 71 -3.80 -1.41 28.11
CA SER A 71 -4.21 -0.71 29.33
C SER A 71 -5.06 -1.60 30.23
N THR A 72 -6.11 -2.22 29.70
CA THR A 72 -6.99 -3.13 30.45
C THR A 72 -6.22 -4.31 31.04
N PHE A 73 -5.33 -4.92 30.28
CA PHE A 73 -4.50 -6.02 30.77
C PHE A 73 -3.61 -5.59 31.94
N LEU A 74 -2.99 -4.40 31.83
CA LEU A 74 -2.16 -3.84 32.89
C LEU A 74 -2.98 -3.54 34.16
N PHE A 75 -4.18 -2.96 34.02
CA PHE A 75 -5.08 -2.75 35.16
C PHE A 75 -5.50 -4.04 35.85
N ILE A 76 -5.82 -5.09 35.08
CA ILE A 76 -6.16 -6.40 35.64
C ILE A 76 -4.99 -6.98 36.42
N LEU A 77 -3.78 -6.95 35.85
CA LEU A 77 -2.58 -7.44 36.52
C LEU A 77 -2.32 -6.68 37.83
N LEU A 78 -2.44 -5.35 37.81
CA LEU A 78 -2.30 -4.55 39.03
C LEU A 78 -3.36 -4.91 40.06
N PHE A 79 -4.61 -5.11 39.66
CA PHE A 79 -5.68 -5.50 40.56
C PHE A 79 -5.47 -6.89 41.17
N CYS A 80 -5.08 -7.88 40.36
CA CYS A 80 -4.75 -9.22 40.82
C CYS A 80 -3.55 -9.21 41.79
N CYS A 81 -2.49 -8.48 41.45
CA CYS A 81 -1.34 -8.29 42.32
C CYS A 81 -1.74 -7.56 43.61
N ALA A 82 -2.60 -6.56 43.55
CA ALA A 82 -3.10 -5.87 44.73
C ALA A 82 -3.85 -6.85 45.63
N LEU A 83 -4.83 -7.60 45.11
CA LEU A 83 -5.57 -8.63 45.85
C LEU A 83 -4.67 -9.70 46.46
N TYR A 84 -3.65 -10.13 45.73
CA TYR A 84 -2.65 -11.07 46.23
C TYR A 84 -1.77 -10.45 47.33
N ALA A 85 -1.37 -9.19 47.15
CA ALA A 85 -0.50 -8.46 48.06
C ALA A 85 -1.24 -7.83 49.24
N PHE A 86 -2.59 -7.78 49.24
CA PHE A 86 -3.41 -7.45 50.39
C PHE A 86 -3.03 -8.47 51.47
N PRO A 87 -2.13 -8.10 52.40
CA PRO A 87 -1.65 -9.05 53.37
C PRO A 87 -2.83 -9.31 54.28
N GLY A 88 -2.97 -10.53 54.80
CA GLY A 88 -3.98 -10.83 55.83
C GLY A 88 -3.96 -9.85 57.01
N TYR A 89 -2.93 -9.01 57.11
CA TYR A 89 -2.84 -7.82 57.96
C TYR A 89 -3.93 -6.75 57.76
N LEU A 90 -4.36 -6.42 56.53
CA LEU A 90 -5.46 -5.48 56.32
C LEU A 90 -6.79 -6.07 56.78
N VAL A 91 -6.97 -7.38 56.59
CA VAL A 91 -8.11 -8.15 57.12
C VAL A 91 -8.09 -8.18 58.65
N LYS A 92 -6.92 -8.40 59.27
CA LYS A 92 -6.75 -8.33 60.74
C LYS A 92 -7.06 -6.95 61.31
N ARG A 93 -6.61 -5.89 60.63
CA ARG A 93 -6.86 -4.50 61.04
C ARG A 93 -8.34 -4.09 60.94
N ILE A 94 -9.09 -4.66 59.99
CA ILE A 94 -10.53 -4.41 59.81
C ILE A 94 -11.38 -5.25 60.77
N LEU A 95 -10.95 -6.47 61.10
CA LEU A 95 -11.64 -7.36 62.05
C LEU A 95 -11.41 -6.98 63.53
N GLY A 96 -10.64 -5.93 63.83
CA GLY A 96 -10.55 -5.36 65.17
C GLY A 96 -9.84 -6.24 66.20
N ALA A 97 -8.76 -6.91 65.79
CA ALA A 97 -7.82 -7.58 66.69
C ALA A 97 -6.42 -6.95 66.63
#